data_AF-A0A960MBN7-F1
#
_entry.id   AF-A0A960MBN7-F1
#
_cell.length_a   1.000
_cell.length_b   1.000
_cell.length_c   1.000
_cell.angle_alpha   90.00
_cell.angle_beta   90.00
_cell.angle_gamma   90.00
#
_symmetry.space_group_name_H-M   'P 1'
#
loop_
_entity.id
_entity.type
_entity.pdbx_description
1 polymer ?
#
loop_
_entity_poly.entity_id
_entity_poly.type
_entity_poly.pdbx_seq_one_letter_code
_entity_poly.pdbx_strand_id
1 'polypeptide(L)'
;LYHHLLKLVKVHRVLDSAETPEYVVSFVLYHEMLHSVCSSAVGKRGRRKIHTKEFREKEKLFHQYREAAEWIHKNRERFFI
;
A
#
# COMPACT_ATOMS: atom_id res chain seq x y z
N LEU A 1 -3.55 2.98 5.32
CA LEU A 1 -2.86 4.24 5.66
C LEU A 1 -1.90 4.07 6.84
N TYR A 2 -0.63 4.35 6.63
CA TYR A 2 0.41 4.36 7.66
C TYR A 2 0.56 5.75 8.29
N HIS A 3 0.60 5.78 9.62
CA HIS A 3 0.77 7.00 10.40
C HIS A 3 2.15 7.02 11.08
N HIS A 4 3.11 7.73 10.48
CA HIS A 4 4.52 7.73 10.88
C HIS A 4 4.77 8.02 12.37
N LEU A 5 4.12 9.05 12.94
CA LEU A 5 4.39 9.46 14.33
C LEU A 5 3.95 8.41 15.35
N LEU A 6 2.91 7.64 15.02
CA LEU A 6 2.31 6.65 15.92
C LEU A 6 2.76 5.23 15.58
N LYS A 7 3.53 5.06 14.49
CA LYS A 7 3.85 3.76 13.88
C LYS A 7 2.59 2.88 13.70
N LEU A 8 1.47 3.50 13.35
CA LEU A 8 0.17 2.85 13.27
C LEU A 8 -0.20 2.55 11.82
N VAL A 9 -0.55 1.30 11.53
CA VAL A 9 -1.20 0.91 10.26
C VAL A 9 -2.71 0.95 10.46
N LYS A 10 -3.39 1.81 9.69
CA LYS A 10 -4.85 1.83 9.60
C LYS A 10 -5.30 1.14 8.32
N VAL A 11 -6.18 0.16 8.47
CA VAL A 11 -6.77 -0.60 7.35
C VAL A 11 -8.26 -0.24 7.27
N HIS A 12 -8.75 0.03 6.05
CA HIS A 12 -10.16 0.39 5.87
C HIS A 12 -11.06 -0.86 6.02
N ARG A 13 -12.23 -0.71 6.65
CA ARG A 13 -13.15 -1.83 6.95
C ARG A 13 -13.60 -2.60 5.71
N VAL A 14 -13.58 -1.99 4.52
CA VAL A 14 -13.94 -2.68 3.27
C VAL A 14 -13.05 -3.91 3.00
N LEU A 15 -11.81 -3.92 3.54
CA LEU A 15 -10.89 -5.06 3.46
C LEU A 15 -11.27 -6.23 4.39
N ASP A 16 -12.20 -6.02 5.31
CA ASP A 16 -12.72 -7.04 6.24
C ASP A 16 -13.91 -7.83 5.64
N SER A 17 -14.25 -7.58 4.39
CA SER A 17 -15.29 -8.33 3.67
C SER A 17 -14.79 -9.73 3.28
N ALA A 18 -15.65 -10.74 3.38
CA ALA A 18 -15.40 -12.09 2.88
C ALA A 18 -15.12 -12.14 1.36
N GLU A 19 -15.51 -11.09 0.62
CA GLU A 19 -15.20 -10.95 -0.80
C GLU A 19 -13.75 -10.48 -1.06
N THR A 20 -13.06 -10.01 -0.02
CA THR A 20 -11.66 -9.59 -0.11
C THR A 20 -10.75 -10.80 0.11
N PRO A 21 -9.96 -11.21 -0.89
CA PRO A 21 -9.02 -12.31 -0.70
C PRO A 21 -7.94 -11.95 0.32
N GLU A 22 -7.50 -12.94 1.10
CA GLU A 22 -6.46 -12.74 2.14
C GLU A 22 -5.17 -12.14 1.58
N TYR A 23 -4.75 -12.56 0.37
CA TYR A 23 -3.55 -12.02 -0.28
C TYR A 23 -3.64 -10.50 -0.55
N VAL A 24 -4.84 -9.96 -0.71
CA VAL A 24 -5.06 -8.51 -0.88
C VAL A 24 -4.83 -7.79 0.44
N VAL A 25 -5.40 -8.31 1.54
CA VAL A 25 -5.20 -7.74 2.88
C VAL A 25 -3.73 -7.78 3.26
N SER A 26 -3.07 -8.92 3.03
CA SER A 26 -1.63 -9.10 3.24
C SER A 26 -0.80 -8.13 2.41
N PHE A 27 -1.15 -7.91 1.13
CA PHE A 27 -0.46 -6.94 0.29
C PHE A 27 -0.66 -5.50 0.77
N VAL A 28 -1.87 -5.12 1.18
CA VAL A 28 -2.13 -3.78 1.74
C VAL A 28 -1.32 -3.57 3.01
N LEU A 29 -1.30 -4.53 3.93
CA LEU A 29 -0.45 -4.45 5.13
C LEU A 29 1.02 -4.30 4.79
N TYR A 30 1.53 -5.09 3.84
CA TYR A 30 2.90 -4.98 3.35
C TYR A 30 3.19 -3.58 2.77
N HIS A 31 2.31 -3.06 1.92
CA HIS A 31 2.38 -1.70 1.38
C HIS A 31 2.44 -0.66 2.51
N GLU A 32 1.58 -0.77 3.52
CA GLU A 32 1.58 0.16 4.66
C GLU A 32 2.88 0.09 5.46
N MET A 33 3.44 -1.10 5.65
CA MET A 33 4.74 -1.27 6.29
C MET A 33 5.90 -0.68 5.49
N LEU A 34 5.84 -0.72 4.15
CA LEU A 34 6.86 -0.10 3.30
C LEU A 34 6.96 1.41 3.51
N HIS A 35 5.89 2.09 3.93
CA HIS A 35 5.98 3.52 4.31
C HIS A 35 6.90 3.77 5.50
N SER A 36 7.07 2.78 6.39
CA SER A 36 8.02 2.88 7.51
C SER A 36 9.47 2.64 7.09
N VAL A 37 9.68 1.81 6.05
CA VAL A 37 11.00 1.37 5.60
C VAL A 37 11.58 2.32 4.54
N CYS A 38 10.73 2.80 3.63
CA CYS A 38 11.13 3.69 2.55
C CYS A 38 10.94 5.15 2.96
N SER A 39 12.04 5.88 3.04
CA SER A 39 12.00 7.32 3.26
C SER A 39 11.30 8.01 2.10
N SER A 40 10.44 8.97 2.40
CA SER A 40 9.84 9.79 1.35
C SER A 40 10.91 10.70 0.74
N ALA A 41 11.05 10.69 -0.58
CA ALA A 41 12.00 11.57 -1.25
C ALA A 41 11.43 12.99 -1.35
N VAL A 42 12.23 14.02 -1.06
CA VAL A 42 11.87 15.41 -1.35
C VAL A 42 12.29 15.71 -2.77
N GLY A 43 11.32 15.94 -3.67
CA GLY A 43 11.60 16.34 -5.05
C GLY A 43 12.19 17.75 -5.13
N LYS A 44 12.76 18.11 -6.29
CA LYS A 44 13.42 19.42 -6.55
C LYS A 44 12.57 20.67 -6.25
N ARG A 45 11.25 20.54 -6.09
CA ARG A 45 10.30 21.62 -5.74
C ARG A 45 9.74 21.52 -4.31
N GLY A 46 10.41 20.79 -3.41
CA GLY A 46 9.96 20.60 -2.03
C GLY A 46 8.79 19.61 -1.85
N ARG A 47 8.24 19.04 -2.94
CA ARG A 47 7.15 18.06 -2.86
C ARG A 47 7.66 16.72 -2.35
N ARG A 48 7.12 16.27 -1.22
CA ARG A 48 7.37 14.94 -0.66
C ARG A 48 6.75 13.86 -1.56
N LYS A 49 7.55 12.95 -2.08
CA LYS A 49 7.14 11.79 -2.88
C LYS A 49 7.29 10.53 -2.04
N ILE A 50 6.17 9.91 -1.73
CA ILE A 50 6.11 8.78 -0.79
C ILE A 50 6.31 7.46 -1.54
N HIS A 51 5.63 7.26 -2.67
CA HIS A 51 5.83 6.11 -3.57
C HIS A 51 6.95 6.38 -4.59
N THR A 52 8.19 6.35 -4.11
CA THR A 52 9.41 6.50 -4.91
C THR A 52 9.64 5.27 -5.81
N LYS A 53 10.69 5.32 -6.65
CA LYS A 53 11.09 4.14 -7.44
C LYS A 53 11.45 2.96 -6.52
N GLU A 54 12.23 3.23 -5.47
CA GLU A 54 12.61 2.21 -4.47
C GLU A 54 11.38 1.57 -3.82
N PHE A 55 10.40 2.38 -3.41
CA PHE A 55 9.14 1.89 -2.84
C PHE A 55 8.47 0.88 -3.77
N ARG A 56 8.30 1.25 -5.05
CA ARG A 56 7.65 0.40 -6.06
C ARG A 56 8.43 -0.88 -6.37
N GLU A 57 9.76 -0.83 -6.34
CA GLU A 57 10.56 -2.06 -6.49
C GLU A 57 10.39 -2.98 -5.29
N LYS A 58 10.28 -2.45 -4.07
CA LYS A 58 9.98 -3.27 -2.90
C LYS A 58 8.57 -3.85 -2.93
N GLU A 59 7.56 -3.10 -3.39
CA GLU A 59 6.20 -3.64 -3.57
C GLU A 59 6.19 -4.92 -4.41
N LYS A 60 6.97 -4.95 -5.51
CA LYS A 60 7.08 -6.11 -6.40
C LYS A 60 7.73 -7.34 -5.76
N LEU A 61 8.39 -7.20 -4.61
CA LEU A 61 8.97 -8.33 -3.88
C LEU A 61 7.91 -9.11 -3.09
N PHE A 62 6.69 -8.60 -2.95
CA PHE A 62 5.60 -9.34 -2.35
C PHE A 62 5.23 -10.55 -3.22
N HIS A 63 5.14 -11.73 -2.61
CA HIS A 63 5.03 -13.00 -3.33
C HIS A 63 3.79 -13.12 -4.23
N GLN A 64 2.71 -12.40 -3.92
CA GLN A 64 1.46 -12.33 -4.71
C GLN A 64 1.20 -10.91 -5.23
N TYR A 65 2.26 -10.16 -5.54
CA TYR A 65 2.15 -8.76 -5.96
C TYR A 65 1.23 -8.60 -7.18
N ARG A 66 1.36 -9.47 -8.19
CA ARG A 66 0.61 -9.34 -9.44
C ARG A 66 -0.88 -9.56 -9.21
N GLU A 67 -1.23 -10.62 -8.50
CA GLU A 67 -2.60 -10.99 -8.16
C GLU A 67 -3.28 -9.91 -7.32
N ALA A 68 -2.59 -9.43 -6.29
CA ALA A 68 -3.10 -8.35 -5.44
C ALA A 68 -3.30 -7.05 -6.23
N ALA A 69 -2.31 -6.65 -7.04
CA ALA A 69 -2.38 -5.43 -7.84
C ALA A 69 -3.51 -5.49 -8.88
N GLU A 70 -3.69 -6.62 -9.56
CA GLU A 70 -4.77 -6.83 -10.52
C GLU A 70 -6.14 -6.80 -9.85
N TRP A 71 -6.28 -7.46 -8.69
CA TRP A 71 -7.54 -7.46 -7.95
C TRP A 71 -7.89 -6.05 -7.48
N ILE A 72 -6.94 -5.30 -6.91
CA ILE A 72 -7.14 -3.91 -6.49
C ILE A 72 -7.51 -3.04 -7.70
N HIS A 73 -6.86 -3.22 -8.85
CA HIS A 73 -7.16 -2.49 -10.08
C HIS A 73 -8.58 -2.75 -10.60
N LYS A 74 -9.09 -3.97 -10.45
CA LYS A 74 -10.47 -4.33 -10.84
C LYS A 74 -11.51 -3.79 -9.85
N ASN A 75 -11.13 -3.59 -8.58
CA ASN A 75 -12.03 -3.23 -7.49
C ASN A 75 -11.85 -1.79 -6.97
N ARG A 76 -11.15 -0.92 -7.71
CA ARG A 76 -10.76 0.45 -7.28
C ARG A 76 -11.92 1.25 -6.71
N GLU A 77 -13.07 1.20 -7.34
CA GLU A 77 -14.30 1.90 -6.91
C GLU A 77 -14.76 1.50 -5.51
N ARG A 78 -14.35 0.36 -4.96
CA ARG A 78 -14.68 -0.05 -3.58
C ARG A 78 -13.73 0.54 -2.53
N PHE A 79 -12.57 1.05 -2.94
CA PHE A 79 -11.51 1.54 -2.06
C PHE A 79 -11.30 3.05 -2.09
N PHE A 80 -11.78 3.72 -3.16
CA PHE A 80 -11.56 5.16 -3.39
C PHE A 80 -12.86 6.00 -3.32
N ILE A 81 -13.89 5.54 -2.60
CA ILE A 81 -15.08 6.34 -2.24
C ILE A 81 -14.76 7.21 -1.02
#